data_AF-A0A9N7JL00-F1
#
_entry.id   AF-A0A9N7JL00-F1
#
_cell.length_a   1.000
_cell.length_b   1.000
_cell.length_c   1.000
_cell.angle_alpha   90.00
_cell.angle_beta   90.00
_cell.angle_gamma   90.00
#
_symmetry.space_group_name_H-M   'P 1'
#
loop_
_entity.id
_entity.type
_entity.pdbx_description
1 polymer ?
#
loop_
_entity_poly.entity_id
_entity_poly.type
_entity_poly.pdbx_seq_one_letter_code
_entity_poly.pdbx_strand_id
1 'polypeptide(L)'
;MIIINTLDDIEKAEITPKELKEEILQHFQEIAESVVDKYWRMYNLKEVGDIVVLEDDDSIEVLSRYNLLDKKSKKITSIPEFTEVIVISDVEIIKTTFILGDSFGITLYHKIGKLGTENENFLKEYEI
;
A
#
# COMPACT_ATOMS: atom_id res chain seq x y z
N MET A 1 -11.15 1.03 -3.82
CA MET A 1 -9.68 0.84 -3.79
C MET A 1 -9.06 1.92 -4.62
N ILE A 2 -8.10 2.63 -4.04
CA ILE A 2 -7.35 3.68 -4.70
C ILE A 2 -5.99 3.12 -5.08
N ILE A 3 -5.56 3.36 -6.32
CA ILE A 3 -4.22 3.01 -6.81
C ILE A 3 -3.55 4.30 -7.20
N ILE A 4 -2.35 4.49 -6.68
CA ILE A 4 -1.58 5.71 -6.81
C ILE A 4 -0.31 5.37 -7.59
N ASN A 5 -0.20 5.98 -8.76
CA ASN A 5 0.94 5.86 -9.64
C ASN A 5 1.60 7.22 -9.92
N THR A 6 0.86 8.31 -9.74
CA THR A 6 1.31 9.66 -10.04
C THR A 6 0.90 10.64 -8.93
N LEU A 7 1.54 11.80 -8.90
CA LEU A 7 1.15 12.89 -8.01
C LEU A 7 -0.32 13.32 -8.23
N ASP A 8 -0.78 13.31 -9.48
CA ASP A 8 -2.16 13.66 -9.85
C ASP A 8 -3.19 12.67 -9.25
N ASP A 9 -2.84 11.37 -9.18
CA ASP A 9 -3.68 10.37 -8.49
C ASP A 9 -3.84 10.72 -7.01
N ILE A 10 -2.74 11.11 -6.35
CA ILE A 10 -2.76 11.54 -4.94
C ILE A 10 -3.64 12.77 -4.78
N GLU A 11 -3.40 13.81 -5.58
CA GLU A 11 -4.11 15.09 -5.49
C GLU A 11 -5.63 14.91 -5.66
N LYS A 12 -6.05 14.05 -6.60
CA LYS A 12 -7.47 13.77 -6.88
C LYS A 12 -8.12 12.78 -5.93
N ALA A 13 -7.35 11.91 -5.27
CA ALA A 13 -7.89 10.90 -4.39
C ALA A 13 -8.51 11.52 -3.12
N GLU A 14 -9.72 11.07 -2.79
CA GLU A 14 -10.45 11.44 -1.56
C GLU A 14 -10.03 10.53 -0.39
N ILE A 15 -8.76 10.62 0.01
CA ILE A 15 -8.20 9.82 1.10
C ILE A 15 -8.50 10.50 2.44
N THR A 16 -9.12 9.74 3.35
CA THR A 16 -9.38 10.16 4.73
C THR A 16 -8.73 9.19 5.71
N PRO A 17 -8.08 9.67 6.78
CA PRO A 17 -7.90 11.08 7.15
C PRO A 17 -6.88 11.83 6.25
N LYS A 18 -6.83 13.17 6.31
CA LYS A 18 -5.94 13.96 5.44
C LYS A 18 -4.46 13.66 5.68
N GLU A 19 -4.13 13.36 6.93
CA GLU A 19 -2.80 12.99 7.37
C GLU A 19 -2.32 11.68 6.69
N LEU A 20 -3.24 10.76 6.33
CA LEU A 20 -2.90 9.58 5.53
C LEU A 20 -2.52 9.95 4.09
N LYS A 21 -3.17 10.98 3.52
CA LYS A 21 -2.81 11.50 2.20
C LYS A 21 -1.42 12.14 2.20
N GLU A 22 -1.05 12.82 3.29
CA GLU A 22 0.28 13.39 3.48
C GLU A 22 1.36 12.31 3.63
N GLU A 23 1.10 11.26 4.43
CA GLU A 23 1.94 10.06 4.55
C GLU A 23 2.20 9.42 3.18
N ILE A 24 1.14 9.21 2.39
CA ILE A 24 1.25 8.62 1.05
C ILE A 24 2.01 9.53 0.09
N LEU A 25 1.82 10.86 0.17
CA LEU A 25 2.57 11.81 -0.62
C LEU A 25 4.07 11.76 -0.30
N GLN A 26 4.42 11.68 0.99
CA GLN A 26 5.80 11.55 1.42
C GLN A 26 6.39 10.24 0.89
N HIS A 27 5.71 9.10 1.07
CA HIS A 27 6.18 7.80 0.58
C HIS A 27 6.34 7.78 -0.95
N PHE A 28 5.39 8.36 -1.69
CA PHE A 28 5.50 8.54 -3.14
C PHE A 28 6.75 9.34 -3.51
N GLN A 29 6.99 10.46 -2.83
CA GLN A 29 8.15 11.30 -3.09
C GLN A 29 9.45 10.54 -2.81
N GLU A 30 9.55 9.79 -1.71
CA GLU A 30 10.73 8.99 -1.37
C GLU A 30 11.05 7.96 -2.46
N ILE A 31 10.05 7.21 -2.93
CA ILE A 31 10.24 6.25 -4.04
C ILE A 31 10.68 6.99 -5.30
N ALA A 32 9.97 8.05 -5.69
CA ALA A 32 10.22 8.75 -6.94
C ALA A 32 11.58 9.48 -6.95
N GLU A 33 12.00 10.09 -5.84
CA GLU A 33 13.33 10.71 -5.69
C GLU A 33 14.46 9.68 -5.75
N SER A 34 14.22 8.46 -5.27
CA SER A 34 15.21 7.37 -5.39
C SER A 34 15.50 6.98 -6.84
N VAL A 35 14.57 7.25 -7.77
CA VAL A 35 14.72 6.93 -9.20
C VAL A 35 15.13 8.14 -10.04
N VAL A 36 14.48 9.29 -9.85
CA VAL A 36 14.62 10.46 -10.73
C VAL A 36 15.00 11.76 -10.01
N ASP A 37 15.40 11.69 -8.74
CA ASP A 37 15.85 12.83 -7.91
C ASP A 37 14.88 14.02 -8.03
N LYS A 38 15.32 15.17 -8.54
CA LYS A 38 14.54 16.43 -8.58
C LYS A 38 13.30 16.41 -9.47
N TYR A 39 13.13 15.41 -10.33
CA TYR A 39 12.00 15.30 -11.25
C TYR A 39 10.86 14.41 -10.73
N TRP A 40 10.89 14.06 -9.44
CA TRP A 40 9.93 13.13 -8.81
C TRP A 40 8.46 13.49 -9.05
N ARG A 41 8.12 14.78 -9.14
CA ARG A 41 6.72 15.24 -9.39
C ARG A 41 6.16 14.81 -10.74
N MET A 42 7.04 14.52 -11.71
CA MET A 42 6.65 14.02 -13.04
C MET A 42 6.75 12.50 -13.15
N TYR A 43 7.23 11.84 -12.10
CA TYR A 43 7.47 10.40 -12.11
C TYR A 43 6.14 9.63 -12.07
N ASN A 44 6.15 8.47 -12.72
CA ASN A 44 5.05 7.52 -12.70
C ASN A 44 5.57 6.20 -12.12
N LEU A 45 5.01 5.77 -11.00
CA LEU A 45 5.44 4.57 -10.30
C LEU A 45 5.16 3.29 -11.08
N LYS A 46 4.33 3.29 -12.12
CA LYS A 46 3.87 2.08 -12.83
C LYS A 46 4.98 1.15 -13.32
N GLU A 47 6.20 1.64 -13.49
CA GLU A 47 7.36 0.81 -13.86
C GLU A 47 8.05 0.14 -12.67
N VAL A 48 7.91 0.69 -11.46
CA VAL A 48 8.57 0.22 -10.23
C VAL A 48 7.60 -0.30 -9.18
N GLY A 49 6.31 0.05 -9.24
CA GLY A 49 5.34 -0.40 -8.26
C GLY A 49 4.03 0.39 -8.22
N ASP A 50 3.09 -0.09 -7.40
CA ASP A 50 1.84 0.61 -7.09
C ASP A 50 1.81 0.95 -5.58
N ILE A 51 1.32 2.16 -5.25
CA ILE A 51 0.81 2.42 -3.90
C ILE A 51 -0.69 2.14 -3.92
N VAL A 52 -1.18 1.34 -2.99
CA VAL A 52 -2.55 0.86 -2.94
C VAL A 52 -3.16 1.22 -1.60
N VAL A 53 -4.34 1.84 -1.62
CA VAL A 53 -5.12 2.17 -0.41
C VAL A 53 -6.46 1.44 -0.46
N LEU A 54 -6.75 0.67 0.58
CA LEU A 54 -8.06 0.02 0.74
C LEU A 54 -9.03 0.95 1.46
N GLU A 55 -10.13 1.25 0.78
CA GLU A 55 -11.27 2.01 1.28
C GLU A 55 -12.24 1.10 2.04
N ASP A 56 -13.15 1.67 2.82
CA ASP A 56 -14.02 0.91 3.73
C ASP A 56 -14.93 -0.10 3.02
N ASP A 57 -15.28 0.11 1.76
CA ASP A 57 -16.12 -0.77 0.93
C ASP A 57 -15.33 -1.84 0.16
N ASP A 58 -14.00 -1.75 0.11
CA ASP A 58 -13.17 -2.75 -0.57
C ASP A 58 -13.21 -4.12 0.13
N SER A 59 -13.04 -5.18 -0.66
CA SER A 59 -12.81 -6.51 -0.11
C SER A 59 -11.35 -6.93 -0.30
N ILE A 60 -10.88 -7.86 0.53
CA ILE A 60 -9.55 -8.46 0.37
C ILE A 60 -9.32 -9.07 -1.03
N GLU A 61 -10.38 -9.44 -1.75
CA GLU A 61 -10.29 -10.05 -3.08
C GLU A 61 -9.63 -9.15 -4.12
N VAL A 62 -9.60 -7.82 -3.89
CA VAL A 62 -8.87 -6.88 -4.75
C VAL A 62 -7.38 -7.21 -4.81
N LEU A 63 -6.80 -7.78 -3.75
CA LEU A 63 -5.37 -8.16 -3.70
C LEU A 63 -5.03 -9.33 -4.65
N SER A 64 -6.03 -10.07 -5.12
CA SER A 64 -5.83 -11.15 -6.09
C SER A 64 -5.33 -10.65 -7.45
N ARG A 65 -5.53 -9.35 -7.77
CA ARG A 65 -4.97 -8.71 -8.98
C ARG A 65 -3.43 -8.69 -8.98
N TYR A 66 -2.85 -8.74 -7.79
CA TYR A 66 -1.40 -8.70 -7.56
C TYR A 66 -0.84 -10.08 -7.24
N ASN A 67 -1.64 -11.15 -7.37
CA ASN A 67 -1.29 -12.50 -6.95
C ASN A 67 -0.85 -12.60 -5.46
N LEU A 68 -1.29 -11.66 -4.62
CA LEU A 68 -1.00 -11.66 -3.18
C LEU A 68 -1.90 -12.61 -2.39
N LEU A 69 -3.03 -13.00 -2.98
CA LEU A 69 -4.12 -13.71 -2.32
C LEU A 69 -4.40 -15.06 -2.99
N ASP A 70 -4.46 -16.14 -2.21
CA ASP A 70 -5.08 -17.37 -2.66
C ASP A 70 -6.61 -17.20 -2.70
N LYS A 71 -7.18 -17.24 -3.91
CA LYS A 71 -8.60 -16.94 -4.15
C LYS A 71 -9.56 -17.91 -3.43
N LYS A 72 -9.13 -19.15 -3.14
CA LYS A 72 -10.00 -20.16 -2.52
C LYS A 72 -10.08 -19.98 -1.01
N SER A 73 -8.94 -19.83 -0.36
CA SER A 73 -8.83 -19.67 1.09
C SER A 73 -9.00 -18.23 1.56
N LYS A 74 -8.90 -17.25 0.64
CA LYS A 74 -8.86 -15.80 0.93
C LYS A 74 -7.73 -15.44 1.90
N LYS A 75 -6.63 -16.18 1.83
CA LYS A 75 -5.43 -15.94 2.64
C LYS A 75 -4.35 -15.27 1.81
N ILE A 76 -3.68 -14.31 2.42
CA ILE A 76 -2.47 -13.73 1.85
C ILE A 76 -1.39 -14.81 1.86
N THR A 77 -0.82 -15.08 0.70
CA THR A 77 0.21 -16.13 0.54
C THR A 77 1.57 -15.57 0.15
N SER A 78 1.61 -14.31 -0.28
CA SER A 78 2.86 -13.62 -0.56
C SER A 78 3.49 -13.14 0.75
N ILE A 79 4.79 -13.37 0.87
CA ILE A 79 5.58 -12.90 1.99
C ILE A 79 5.85 -11.40 1.78
N PRO A 80 5.48 -10.52 2.72
CA PRO A 80 5.84 -9.12 2.64
C PRO A 80 7.33 -8.93 2.90
N GLU A 81 7.91 -7.86 2.35
CA GLU A 81 9.27 -7.43 2.65
C GLU A 81 9.33 -6.78 4.03
N PHE A 82 8.35 -5.93 4.35
CA PHE A 82 8.18 -5.32 5.66
C PHE A 82 6.72 -4.87 5.88
N THR A 83 6.33 -4.82 7.14
CA THR A 83 5.05 -4.29 7.62
C THR A 83 5.31 -3.23 8.69
N GLU A 84 4.51 -2.18 8.70
CA GLU A 84 4.53 -1.12 9.71
C GLU A 84 3.10 -0.87 10.18
N VAL A 85 2.91 -0.67 11.49
CA VAL A 85 1.65 -0.16 12.05
C VAL A 85 1.85 1.32 12.38
N ILE A 86 1.16 2.18 11.65
CA ILE A 86 1.23 3.64 11.83
C ILE A 86 -0.09 4.14 12.42
N VAL A 87 -0.01 5.12 13.31
CA VAL A 87 -1.19 5.76 13.93
C VAL A 87 -1.39 7.13 13.29
N ILE A 88 -2.51 7.31 12.61
CA ILE A 88 -2.85 8.54 11.90
C ILE A 88 -4.23 9.01 12.37
N SER A 89 -4.29 10.17 13.03
CA SER A 89 -5.54 10.77 13.53
C SER A 89 -6.39 9.78 14.35
N ASP A 90 -5.75 9.09 15.30
CA ASP A 90 -6.31 8.04 16.16
C ASP A 90 -6.79 6.77 15.42
N VAL A 91 -6.45 6.63 14.14
CA VAL A 91 -6.72 5.42 13.34
C VAL A 91 -5.42 4.65 13.13
N GLU A 92 -5.43 3.37 13.49
CA GLU A 92 -4.33 2.46 13.20
C GLU A 92 -4.42 1.97 11.74
N ILE A 93 -3.35 2.24 10.98
CA ILE A 93 -3.18 1.84 9.59
C ILE A 93 -2.03 0.85 9.52
N ILE A 94 -2.24 -0.27 8.85
CA ILE A 94 -1.19 -1.21 8.47
C ILE A 94 -0.69 -0.80 7.08
N LYS A 95 0.61 -0.51 7.00
CA LYS A 95 1.37 -0.28 5.78
C LYS A 95 2.23 -1.51 5.53
N THR A 96 2.01 -2.22 4.42
CA THR A 96 2.75 -3.43 4.08
C THR A 96 3.35 -3.29 2.70
N THR A 97 4.65 -3.57 2.57
CA THR A 97 5.33 -3.59 1.28
C THR A 97 5.58 -5.02 0.82
N PHE A 98 5.22 -5.33 -0.41
CA PHE A 98 5.54 -6.57 -1.10
C PHE A 98 6.47 -6.28 -2.27
N ILE A 99 7.44 -7.15 -2.53
CA ILE A 99 8.21 -7.14 -3.77
C ILE A 99 7.77 -8.33 -4.63
N LEU A 100 7.24 -8.04 -5.80
CA LEU A 100 6.79 -9.03 -6.77
C LEU A 100 7.82 -9.20 -7.89
N GLY A 101 8.29 -10.43 -8.06
CA GLY A 101 9.37 -10.73 -8.99
C GLY A 101 10.67 -10.05 -8.57
N ASP A 102 11.41 -9.51 -9.54
CA ASP A 102 12.76 -8.97 -9.30
C ASP A 102 12.77 -7.47 -8.95
N SER A 103 11.68 -6.72 -9.20
CA SER A 103 11.72 -5.26 -9.04
C SER A 103 10.37 -4.53 -8.89
N PHE A 104 9.22 -5.20 -8.83
CA PHE A 104 7.93 -4.51 -8.77
C PHE A 104 7.39 -4.46 -7.33
N GLY A 105 7.42 -3.28 -6.71
CA GLY A 105 6.94 -3.05 -5.35
C GLY A 105 5.44 -2.81 -5.26
N ILE A 106 4.80 -3.25 -4.19
CA ILE A 106 3.44 -2.85 -3.84
C ILE A 106 3.44 -2.40 -2.40
N THR A 107 3.13 -1.13 -2.15
CA THR A 107 2.87 -0.64 -0.79
C THR A 107 1.37 -0.57 -0.57
N LEU A 108 0.87 -1.41 0.32
CA LEU A 108 -0.53 -1.54 0.69
C LEU A 108 -0.81 -0.80 2.01
N TYR A 109 -1.73 0.15 1.98
CA TYR A 109 -2.28 0.82 3.16
C TYR A 109 -3.71 0.31 3.41
N HIS A 110 -3.99 -0.09 4.65
CA HIS A 110 -5.34 -0.45 5.09
C HIS A 110 -5.53 -0.22 6.59
N LYS A 111 -6.76 0.08 7.01
CA LYS A 111 -7.11 0.13 8.44
C LYS A 111 -6.98 -1.25 9.07
N ILE A 112 -6.61 -1.32 10.35
CA ILE A 112 -6.67 -2.57 11.13
C ILE A 112 -8.08 -3.17 11.07
N GLY A 113 -8.15 -4.49 10.95
CA GLY A 113 -9.36 -5.30 10.78
C GLY A 113 -9.82 -5.48 9.34
N LYS A 114 -9.32 -4.69 8.38
CA LYS A 114 -9.77 -4.68 6.99
C LYS A 114 -9.51 -6.01 6.26
N LEU A 115 -8.40 -6.68 6.56
CA LEU A 115 -8.03 -7.94 5.90
C LEU A 115 -8.42 -9.18 6.72
N GLY A 116 -8.98 -8.96 7.91
CA GLY A 116 -9.31 -9.99 8.87
C GLY A 116 -8.11 -10.42 9.71
N THR A 117 -8.38 -10.84 10.94
CA THR A 117 -7.37 -11.12 11.98
C THR A 117 -6.29 -12.09 11.54
N GLU A 118 -6.64 -13.15 10.80
CA GLU A 118 -5.66 -14.14 10.36
C GLU A 118 -4.62 -13.55 9.40
N ASN A 119 -5.09 -12.80 8.39
CA ASN A 119 -4.19 -12.17 7.42
C ASN A 119 -3.34 -11.08 8.06
N GLU A 120 -3.94 -10.25 8.90
CA GLU A 120 -3.20 -9.16 9.56
C GLU A 120 -2.18 -9.68 10.57
N ASN A 121 -2.49 -10.76 11.29
CA ASN A 121 -1.51 -11.42 12.15
C ASN A 121 -0.33 -11.94 11.33
N PHE A 122 -0.59 -12.59 10.19
CA PHE A 122 0.47 -13.03 9.28
C PHE A 122 1.34 -11.85 8.81
N LEU A 123 0.74 -10.72 8.42
CA LEU A 123 1.51 -9.54 8.00
C LEU A 123 2.36 -8.96 9.15
N LYS A 124 1.85 -8.97 10.37
CA LYS A 124 2.55 -8.50 11.58
C LYS A 124 3.70 -9.39 12.02
N GLU A 125 3.81 -10.63 11.52
CA GLU A 125 5.03 -11.44 11.71
C GLU A 125 6.26 -10.79 11.04
N TYR A 126 6.05 -9.82 10.15
CA TYR A 126 7.06 -9.06 9.42
C TYR A 126 7.09 -7.57 9.83
N GLU A 127 6.56 -7.25 11.01
CA GLU A 127 6.61 -5.89 11.56
C GLU A 127 8.04 -5.49 11.95
N ILE A 128 8.44 -4.25 11.63
CA ILE A 128 9.77 -3.70 11.91
C ILE A 128 9.77 -2.60 12.97
#